data_AF-A0A939J207-F1
#
_entry.id   AF-A0A939J207-F1
#
_cell.length_a   1.000
_cell.length_b   1.000
_cell.length_c   1.000
_cell.angle_alpha   90.00
_cell.angle_beta   90.00
_cell.angle_gamma   90.00
#
_symmetry.space_group_name_H-M   'P 1'
#
loop_
_entity.id
_entity.type
_entity.pdbx_description
1 polymer ?
#
loop_
_entity_poly.entity_id
_entity_poly.type
_entity_poly.pdbx_seq_one_letter_code
_entity_poly.pdbx_strand_id
1 'polypeptide(L)'
;MKYDGSRRVPFKRLMDLVPTAPGWIVDWGGVWGLWPELAKLDTCLQDPVHHAEGDAGTHTRMVVEELVASPGWRALSRSDQSCLFWTAVLHDIGKPATTRYEEDGRITSRGHSRVGAAIARKLLWEVEAPFEWREQICGLISGHQLPFWLIEREECDRLAIKTSWKCRPDLLCLHAEADARGRICGDKNSILDNVALARQLFEDNKCLSESFAFANDESRVAFFERSDRDPYFAAHEDFRCNVIIMSGLPGSGKDTWIGNNRPDLPVVSLDAIRKELDEKGTGNQGRVVQAAYEMARGFLRERQDFVWNATNVTEQLRAKPIRLLRDYGARIEIVYLEPHPDRLLAQNRNRYQAVPETALANLLNKFEPPGDWEAHAVHRVVEGSGGD
;
A
#
# COMPACT_ATOMS: atom_id res chain seq x y z
N MET A 1 8.63 21.85 -0.03
CA MET A 1 8.68 21.87 1.45
C MET A 1 10.05 21.34 1.83
N LYS A 2 10.89 22.13 2.53
CA LYS A 2 12.21 21.66 2.98
C LYS A 2 12.00 20.60 4.06
N TYR A 3 12.77 19.52 4.03
CA TYR A 3 12.78 18.50 5.07
C TYR A 3 13.40 19.11 6.34
N ASP A 4 12.55 19.54 7.26
CA ASP A 4 12.93 19.99 8.60
C ASP A 4 12.82 18.78 9.54
N GLY A 5 13.96 18.18 9.87
CA GLY A 5 14.05 17.02 10.78
C GLY A 5 13.78 17.34 12.26
N SER A 6 13.36 18.56 12.63
CA SER A 6 13.31 19.00 14.03
C SER A 6 11.98 18.77 14.77
N ARG A 7 10.93 18.25 14.12
CA ARG A 7 9.67 17.85 14.79
C ARG A 7 9.00 16.65 14.11
N ARG A 8 9.61 15.46 14.22
CA ARG A 8 8.87 14.22 13.92
C ARG A 8 7.93 13.90 15.07
N VAL A 9 6.67 13.64 14.75
CA VAL A 9 5.72 13.04 15.68
C VAL A 9 6.17 11.60 15.91
N PRO A 10 6.47 11.16 17.15
CA PRO A 10 6.86 9.77 17.38
C PRO A 10 5.65 8.84 17.25
N PHE A 11 5.83 7.60 16.78
CA PHE A 11 4.75 6.59 16.73
C PHE A 11 3.99 6.44 18.06
N LYS A 12 4.69 6.52 19.20
CA LYS A 12 4.06 6.48 20.53
C LYS A 12 2.96 7.55 20.69
N ARG A 13 3.15 8.75 20.12
CA ARG A 13 2.15 9.82 20.20
C ARG A 13 0.86 9.44 19.48
N LEU A 14 0.93 8.70 18.37
CA LEU A 14 -0.26 8.18 17.69
C LEU A 14 -1.00 7.19 18.58
N MET A 15 -0.28 6.32 19.29
CA MET A 15 -0.87 5.33 20.19
C MET A 15 -1.51 5.96 21.42
N ASP A 16 -0.89 6.99 21.99
CA ASP A 16 -1.40 7.74 23.13
C ASP A 16 -2.72 8.47 22.82
N LEU A 17 -2.98 8.76 21.54
CA LEU A 17 -4.20 9.43 21.06
C LEU A 17 -5.37 8.48 20.78
N VAL A 18 -5.15 7.16 20.79
CA VAL A 18 -6.22 6.18 20.56
C VAL A 18 -7.07 6.08 21.83
N PRO A 19 -8.39 6.36 21.79
CA PRO A 19 -9.25 6.36 22.97
C PRO A 19 -9.18 5.05 23.75
N THR A 20 -9.29 5.14 25.07
CA THR A 20 -9.23 3.99 25.99
C THR A 20 -10.42 3.95 26.94
N ALA A 21 -10.72 2.75 27.44
CA ALA A 21 -11.68 2.57 28.51
C ALA A 21 -11.29 3.34 29.77
N PRO A 22 -12.26 3.77 30.60
CA PRO A 22 -13.70 3.65 30.39
C PRO A 22 -14.29 4.81 29.57
N GLY A 23 -13.51 5.87 29.31
CA GLY A 23 -14.00 7.14 28.76
C GLY A 23 -14.28 7.09 27.26
N TRP A 24 -13.44 6.41 26.48
CA TRP A 24 -13.56 6.35 25.02
C TRP A 24 -13.71 7.74 24.36
N ILE A 25 -13.05 8.74 24.91
CA ILE A 25 -13.12 10.13 24.42
C ILE A 25 -11.99 10.38 23.42
N VAL A 26 -12.32 11.00 22.29
CA VAL A 26 -11.34 11.39 21.27
C VAL A 26 -10.73 12.75 21.62
N ASP A 27 -9.40 12.81 21.71
CA ASP A 27 -8.66 14.08 21.80
C ASP A 27 -8.56 14.73 20.41
N TRP A 28 -9.61 15.44 20.00
CA TRP A 28 -9.67 16.09 18.69
C TRP A 28 -8.55 17.12 18.47
N GLY A 29 -8.16 17.87 19.50
CA GLY A 29 -7.06 18.81 19.41
C GLY A 29 -5.72 18.12 19.17
N GLY A 30 -5.48 17.02 19.88
CA GLY A 30 -4.30 16.19 19.72
C GLY A 30 -4.23 15.47 18.37
N VAL A 31 -5.34 14.90 17.90
CA VAL A 31 -5.44 14.18 16.61
C VAL A 31 -5.34 15.14 15.43
N TRP A 32 -6.19 16.16 15.39
CA TRP A 32 -6.26 17.09 14.24
C TRP A 32 -5.05 18.02 14.16
N GLY A 33 -4.34 18.20 15.27
CA GLY A 33 -3.09 18.96 15.33
C GLY A 33 -1.84 18.17 14.90
N LEU A 34 -1.93 16.87 14.61
CA LEU A 34 -0.76 16.07 14.22
C LEU A 34 -0.21 16.46 12.85
N TRP A 35 -1.09 16.61 11.87
CA TRP A 35 -0.71 16.80 10.48
C TRP A 35 -1.55 17.90 9.81
N PRO A 36 -0.91 18.86 9.11
CA PRO A 36 -1.63 19.90 8.39
C PRO A 36 -2.54 19.36 7.26
N GLU A 37 -2.31 18.13 6.81
CA GLU A 37 -3.18 17.41 5.89
C GLU A 37 -4.60 17.23 6.43
N LEU A 38 -4.78 16.99 7.74
CA LEU A 38 -6.10 16.81 8.35
C LEU A 38 -6.91 18.12 8.33
N ALA A 39 -6.26 19.26 8.60
CA ALA A 39 -6.90 20.57 8.56
C ALA A 39 -7.43 20.94 7.16
N LYS A 40 -6.91 20.34 6.08
CA LYS A 40 -7.43 20.55 4.72
C LYS A 40 -8.79 19.90 4.49
N LEU A 41 -9.17 18.92 5.32
CA LEU A 41 -10.47 18.27 5.21
C LEU A 41 -11.60 19.20 5.64
N ASP A 42 -11.35 20.11 6.59
CA ASP A 42 -12.34 21.07 7.13
C ASP A 42 -12.82 22.09 6.08
N THR A 43 -12.09 22.23 4.96
CA THR A 43 -12.47 23.11 3.84
C THR A 43 -12.76 22.34 2.56
N CYS A 44 -12.71 21.01 2.60
CA CYS A 44 -13.02 20.15 1.47
C CYS A 44 -14.51 19.82 1.47
N LEU A 45 -15.30 20.66 0.81
CA LEU A 45 -16.75 20.45 0.62
C LEU A 45 -17.02 19.11 -0.05
N GLN A 46 -18.15 18.51 0.31
CA GLN A 46 -18.65 17.25 -0.23
C GLN A 46 -20.01 17.44 -0.88
N ASP A 47 -20.44 16.42 -1.61
CA ASP A 47 -21.73 16.43 -2.28
C ASP A 47 -22.89 16.51 -1.29
N PRO A 48 -23.79 17.51 -1.37
CA PRO A 48 -24.82 17.74 -0.36
C PRO A 48 -25.92 16.66 -0.32
N VAL A 49 -26.00 15.79 -1.33
CA VAL A 49 -26.97 14.67 -1.35
C VAL A 49 -26.39 13.45 -0.64
N HIS A 50 -25.12 13.14 -0.89
CA HIS A 50 -24.44 11.99 -0.29
C HIS A 50 -23.76 12.31 1.05
N HIS A 51 -23.52 13.58 1.33
CA HIS A 51 -22.79 14.11 2.48
C HIS A 51 -23.41 15.46 2.93
N ALA A 52 -24.65 15.42 3.41
CA ALA A 52 -25.34 16.63 3.88
C ALA A 52 -24.70 17.27 5.13
N GLU A 53 -23.75 16.58 5.78
CA GLU A 53 -22.90 17.10 6.86
C GLU A 53 -21.92 18.19 6.40
N GLY A 54 -21.71 18.36 5.09
CA GLY A 54 -20.95 19.48 4.52
C GLY A 54 -19.56 19.10 4.04
N ASP A 55 -18.56 19.13 4.92
CA ASP A 55 -17.14 18.94 4.56
C ASP A 55 -16.56 17.58 5.01
N ALA A 56 -15.45 17.20 4.41
CA ALA A 56 -14.79 15.92 4.69
C ALA A 56 -14.24 15.83 6.13
N GLY A 57 -13.90 16.96 6.76
CA GLY A 57 -13.43 17.01 8.13
C GLY A 57 -14.56 16.72 9.12
N THR A 58 -15.71 17.35 8.94
CA THR A 58 -16.93 17.09 9.71
C THR A 58 -17.34 15.62 9.58
N HIS A 59 -17.37 15.09 8.34
CA HIS A 59 -17.65 13.68 8.09
C HIS A 59 -16.68 12.75 8.82
N THR A 60 -15.37 12.95 8.65
CA THR A 60 -14.33 12.13 9.30
C THR A 60 -14.51 12.07 10.82
N ARG A 61 -14.86 13.20 11.46
CA ARG A 61 -15.13 13.23 12.90
C ARG A 61 -16.34 12.38 13.28
N MET A 62 -17.44 12.50 12.53
CA MET A 62 -18.64 11.69 12.74
C MET A 62 -18.35 10.19 12.59
N VAL A 63 -17.58 9.79 11.58
CA VAL A 63 -17.17 8.39 11.36
C VAL A 63 -16.37 7.84 12.53
N VAL A 64 -15.40 8.61 13.04
CA VAL A 64 -14.58 8.20 14.19
C VAL A 64 -15.42 8.09 15.47
N GLU A 65 -16.35 9.01 15.72
CA GLU A 65 -17.25 8.92 16.88
C GLU A 65 -18.14 7.67 16.81
N GLU A 66 -18.71 7.36 15.64
CA GLU A 66 -19.48 6.12 15.42
C GLU A 66 -18.61 4.87 15.63
N LEU A 67 -17.36 4.88 15.13
CA LEU A 67 -16.42 3.79 15.32
C LEU A 67 -16.09 3.58 16.81
N VAL A 68 -15.75 4.64 17.52
CA VAL A 68 -15.35 4.58 18.94
C VAL A 68 -16.54 4.23 19.85
N ALA A 69 -17.76 4.57 19.45
CA ALA A 69 -18.99 4.14 20.11
C ALA A 69 -19.32 2.66 19.89
N SER A 70 -18.86 2.08 18.77
CA SER A 70 -19.19 0.71 18.37
C SER A 70 -18.69 -0.34 19.38
N PRO A 71 -19.57 -1.25 19.85
CA PRO A 71 -19.16 -2.41 20.64
C PRO A 71 -18.14 -3.30 19.89
N GLY A 72 -18.26 -3.39 18.56
CA GLY A 72 -17.35 -4.18 17.72
C GLY A 72 -15.92 -3.67 17.82
N TRP A 73 -15.71 -2.35 17.69
CA TRP A 73 -14.39 -1.75 17.84
C TRP A 73 -13.87 -1.87 19.28
N ARG A 74 -14.72 -1.64 20.29
CA ARG A 74 -14.32 -1.76 21.71
C ARG A 74 -13.91 -3.17 22.12
N ALA A 75 -14.40 -4.20 21.42
CA ALA A 75 -14.02 -5.60 21.64
C ALA A 75 -12.72 -6.03 20.93
N LEU A 76 -12.19 -5.22 20.01
CA LEU A 76 -10.95 -5.52 19.31
C LEU A 76 -9.72 -5.50 20.25
N SER A 77 -8.65 -6.17 19.82
CA SER A 77 -7.32 -6.04 20.44
C SER A 77 -6.83 -4.59 20.37
N ARG A 78 -5.92 -4.16 21.26
CA ARG A 78 -5.39 -2.77 21.19
C ARG A 78 -4.68 -2.45 19.88
N SER A 79 -4.02 -3.44 19.27
CA SER A 79 -3.38 -3.28 17.96
C SER A 79 -4.42 -3.00 16.87
N ASP A 80 -5.52 -3.75 16.87
CA ASP A 80 -6.58 -3.58 15.87
C ASP A 80 -7.41 -2.33 16.13
N GLN A 81 -7.63 -1.95 17.41
CA GLN A 81 -8.27 -0.70 17.77
C GLN A 81 -7.49 0.50 17.23
N SER A 82 -6.17 0.52 17.44
CA SER A 82 -5.32 1.61 16.95
C SER A 82 -5.27 1.63 15.43
N CYS A 83 -5.16 0.46 14.79
CA CYS A 83 -5.18 0.32 13.34
C CYS A 83 -6.48 0.90 12.75
N LEU A 84 -7.64 0.49 13.27
CA LEU A 84 -8.92 0.91 12.73
C LEU A 84 -9.26 2.37 13.05
N PHE A 85 -8.85 2.86 14.22
CA PHE A 85 -8.97 4.27 14.59
C PHE A 85 -8.20 5.17 13.61
N TRP A 86 -6.93 4.87 13.35
CA TRP A 86 -6.12 5.65 12.41
C TRP A 86 -6.55 5.46 10.96
N THR A 87 -7.15 4.32 10.62
CA THR A 87 -7.85 4.16 9.33
C THR A 87 -8.99 5.16 9.21
N ALA A 88 -9.89 5.23 10.20
CA ALA A 88 -11.03 6.15 10.18
C ALA A 88 -10.61 7.62 10.11
N VAL A 89 -9.58 8.02 10.86
CA VAL A 89 -9.03 9.39 10.82
C VAL A 89 -8.46 9.75 9.44
N LEU A 90 -7.92 8.78 8.69
CA LEU A 90 -7.18 9.02 7.46
C LEU A 90 -7.90 8.57 6.17
N HIS A 91 -9.05 7.90 6.24
CA HIS A 91 -9.69 7.26 5.08
C HIS A 91 -9.95 8.24 3.92
N ASP A 92 -10.28 9.48 4.26
CA ASP A 92 -10.62 10.56 3.34
C ASP A 92 -9.50 11.59 3.11
N ILE A 93 -8.30 11.36 3.64
CA ILE A 93 -7.16 12.30 3.55
C ILE A 93 -6.78 12.66 2.10
N GLY A 94 -7.17 11.83 1.14
CA GLY A 94 -6.95 12.04 -0.30
C GLY A 94 -7.98 12.94 -0.99
N LYS A 95 -9.13 13.26 -0.36
CA LYS A 95 -10.20 14.08 -0.97
C LYS A 95 -9.71 15.47 -1.40
N PRO A 96 -8.99 16.26 -0.57
CA PRO A 96 -8.55 17.60 -0.97
C PRO A 96 -7.71 17.65 -2.24
N ALA A 97 -6.97 16.57 -2.56
CA ALA A 97 -6.14 16.47 -3.76
C ALA A 97 -6.89 15.97 -5.01
N THR A 98 -8.12 15.49 -4.85
CA THR A 98 -8.88 14.80 -5.92
C THR A 98 -10.28 15.35 -6.13
N THR A 99 -10.77 16.22 -5.24
CA THR A 99 -12.09 16.85 -5.34
C THR A 99 -12.21 17.75 -6.57
N ARG A 100 -13.31 17.60 -7.30
CA ARG A 100 -13.72 18.41 -8.45
C ARG A 100 -15.17 18.86 -8.30
N TYR A 101 -15.44 20.06 -8.80
CA TYR A 101 -16.78 20.61 -8.95
C TYR A 101 -17.23 20.35 -10.38
N GLU A 102 -18.26 19.53 -10.52
CA GLU A 102 -18.79 19.13 -11.83
C GLU A 102 -19.75 20.21 -12.38
N GLU A 103 -20.02 20.17 -13.68
CA GLU A 103 -20.88 21.16 -14.36
C GLU A 103 -22.34 21.11 -13.89
N ASP A 104 -22.81 19.96 -13.42
CA ASP A 104 -24.16 19.72 -12.89
C ASP A 104 -24.31 20.15 -11.42
N GLY A 105 -23.28 20.75 -10.83
CA GLY A 105 -23.25 21.19 -9.44
C GLY A 105 -22.92 20.09 -8.43
N ARG A 106 -22.62 18.87 -8.89
CA ARG A 106 -22.16 17.77 -8.02
C ARG A 106 -20.70 17.95 -7.63
N ILE A 107 -20.32 17.35 -6.51
CA ILE A 107 -18.93 17.35 -6.04
C ILE A 107 -18.43 15.90 -6.04
N THR A 108 -17.31 15.63 -6.72
CA THR A 108 -16.74 14.28 -6.78
C THR A 108 -15.28 14.26 -6.35
N SER A 109 -14.86 13.20 -5.67
CA SER A 109 -13.46 12.98 -5.26
C SER A 109 -12.95 11.65 -5.83
N ARG A 110 -13.05 11.48 -7.15
CA ARG A 110 -12.70 10.21 -7.80
C ARG A 110 -11.22 9.86 -7.59
N GLY A 111 -10.96 8.65 -7.09
CA GLY A 111 -9.60 8.16 -6.83
C GLY A 111 -8.97 8.61 -5.51
N HIS A 112 -9.74 9.28 -4.62
CA HIS A 112 -9.24 9.73 -3.32
C HIS A 112 -8.71 8.58 -2.46
N SER A 113 -9.29 7.37 -2.52
CA SER A 113 -8.85 6.23 -1.69
C SER A 113 -7.40 5.84 -2.00
N ARG A 114 -7.02 5.78 -3.28
CA ARG A 114 -5.64 5.48 -3.71
C ARG A 114 -4.66 6.59 -3.32
N VAL A 115 -5.06 7.85 -3.52
CA VAL A 115 -4.24 9.02 -3.16
C VAL A 115 -4.10 9.12 -1.63
N GLY A 116 -5.18 8.84 -0.90
CA GLY A 116 -5.24 8.84 0.55
C GLY A 116 -4.33 7.79 1.15
N ALA A 117 -4.33 6.56 0.61
CA ALA A 117 -3.41 5.51 1.03
C ALA A 117 -1.93 5.90 0.82
N ALA A 118 -1.61 6.59 -0.29
CA ALA A 118 -0.25 7.08 -0.53
C ALA A 118 0.16 8.19 0.45
N ILE A 119 -0.75 9.13 0.76
CA ILE A 119 -0.53 10.18 1.77
C ILE A 119 -0.34 9.54 3.15
N ALA A 120 -1.26 8.66 3.56
CA ALA A 120 -1.22 7.96 4.84
C ALA A 120 0.08 7.17 4.98
N ARG A 121 0.50 6.41 3.96
CA ARG A 121 1.76 5.66 3.99
C ARG A 121 2.95 6.57 4.28
N LYS A 122 3.03 7.72 3.63
CA LYS A 122 4.11 8.68 3.86
C LYS A 122 4.08 9.22 5.29
N LEU A 123 2.93 9.69 5.77
CA LEU A 123 2.81 10.22 7.14
C LEU A 123 3.18 9.17 8.19
N LEU A 124 2.71 7.93 8.00
CA LEU A 124 2.97 6.82 8.90
C LEU A 124 4.43 6.32 8.82
N TRP A 125 5.06 6.41 7.66
CA TRP A 125 6.50 6.14 7.52
C TRP A 125 7.35 7.21 8.22
N GLU A 126 6.97 8.49 8.13
CA GLU A 126 7.68 9.60 8.78
C GLU A 126 7.60 9.56 10.31
N VAL A 127 6.58 8.94 10.88
CA VAL A 127 6.47 8.71 12.35
C VAL A 127 7.04 7.37 12.79
N GLU A 128 7.67 6.61 11.88
CA GLU A 128 8.29 5.30 12.13
C GLU A 128 7.27 4.26 12.64
N ALA A 129 6.04 4.30 12.10
CA ALA A 129 5.05 3.29 12.41
C ALA A 129 5.50 1.89 11.94
N PRO A 130 5.19 0.81 12.70
CA PRO A 130 5.51 -0.55 12.30
C PRO A 130 4.97 -0.88 10.91
N PHE A 131 5.78 -1.55 10.08
CA PHE A 131 5.47 -1.80 8.67
C PHE A 131 4.10 -2.47 8.47
N GLU A 132 3.84 -3.58 9.15
CA GLU A 132 2.59 -4.34 8.99
C GLU A 132 1.37 -3.51 9.42
N TRP A 133 1.49 -2.76 10.51
CA TRP A 133 0.43 -1.88 10.99
C TRP A 133 0.15 -0.75 9.97
N ARG A 134 1.20 -0.14 9.43
CA ARG A 134 1.08 0.90 8.39
C ARG A 134 0.44 0.38 7.12
N GLU A 135 0.90 -0.76 6.60
CA GLU A 135 0.39 -1.29 5.34
C GLU A 135 -1.03 -1.84 5.47
N GLN A 136 -1.41 -2.40 6.62
CA GLN A 136 -2.80 -2.73 6.94
C GLN A 136 -3.70 -1.50 6.88
N ILE A 137 -3.31 -0.36 7.48
CA ILE A 137 -4.06 0.90 7.36
C ILE A 137 -4.15 1.35 5.91
N CYS A 138 -3.04 1.31 5.16
CA CYS A 138 -3.05 1.74 3.76
C CYS A 138 -3.95 0.87 2.88
N GLY A 139 -3.99 -0.45 3.15
CA GLY A 139 -4.91 -1.39 2.49
C GLY A 139 -6.37 -1.07 2.81
N LEU A 140 -6.68 -0.82 4.09
CA LEU A 140 -8.03 -0.42 4.53
C LEU A 140 -8.46 0.90 3.89
N ILE A 141 -7.61 1.94 3.90
CA ILE A 141 -7.89 3.23 3.25
C ILE A 141 -8.12 3.05 1.76
N SER A 142 -7.28 2.27 1.07
CA SER A 142 -7.43 2.05 -0.36
C SER A 142 -8.73 1.30 -0.70
N GLY A 143 -9.22 0.47 0.21
CA GLY A 143 -10.40 -0.38 0.02
C GLY A 143 -11.68 0.12 0.69
N HIS A 144 -11.66 1.23 1.44
CA HIS A 144 -12.72 1.55 2.41
C HIS A 144 -14.14 1.63 1.83
N GLN A 145 -14.27 2.02 0.55
CA GLN A 145 -15.57 2.10 -0.13
C GLN A 145 -16.03 0.77 -0.72
N LEU A 146 -15.16 -0.23 -0.84
CA LEU A 146 -15.44 -1.52 -1.48
C LEU A 146 -16.69 -2.19 -0.88
N PRO A 147 -16.87 -2.27 0.45
CA PRO A 147 -18.03 -2.93 1.02
C PRO A 147 -19.37 -2.31 0.63
N PHE A 148 -19.39 -1.03 0.21
CA PHE A 148 -20.61 -0.35 -0.21
C PHE A 148 -21.19 -0.90 -1.52
N TRP A 149 -20.38 -1.55 -2.35
CA TRP A 149 -20.77 -1.97 -3.70
C TRP A 149 -20.23 -3.35 -4.09
N LEU A 150 -19.52 -4.06 -3.20
CA LEU A 150 -18.84 -5.32 -3.52
C LEU A 150 -19.79 -6.35 -4.14
N ILE A 151 -20.97 -6.51 -3.55
CA ILE A 151 -21.98 -7.50 -3.95
C ILE A 151 -22.66 -7.20 -5.29
N GLU A 152 -22.54 -5.96 -5.78
CA GLU A 152 -23.09 -5.53 -7.07
C GLU A 152 -22.11 -5.78 -8.22
N ARG A 153 -20.90 -6.27 -7.93
CA ARG A 153 -19.87 -6.56 -8.94
C ARG A 153 -20.03 -7.97 -9.49
N GLU A 154 -19.88 -8.12 -10.81
CA GLU A 154 -19.90 -9.43 -11.48
C GLU A 154 -18.86 -10.41 -10.91
N GLU A 155 -17.67 -9.91 -10.56
CA GLU A 155 -16.54 -10.70 -10.05
C GLU A 155 -16.34 -10.49 -8.52
N CYS A 156 -17.43 -10.46 -7.76
CA CYS A 156 -17.41 -10.11 -6.34
C CYS A 156 -16.56 -11.06 -5.48
N ASP A 157 -16.65 -12.38 -5.69
CA ASP A 157 -15.81 -13.38 -4.99
C ASP A 157 -14.32 -13.11 -5.22
N ARG A 158 -13.96 -12.85 -6.48
CA ARG A 158 -12.59 -12.56 -6.88
C ARG A 158 -12.08 -11.27 -6.25
N LEU A 159 -12.92 -10.23 -6.18
CA LEU A 159 -12.59 -8.99 -5.49
C LEU A 159 -12.46 -9.19 -3.97
N ALA A 160 -13.29 -10.03 -3.37
CA ALA A 160 -13.22 -10.38 -1.95
C ALA A 160 -11.87 -11.06 -1.65
N ILE A 161 -11.51 -12.08 -2.43
CA ILE A 161 -10.22 -12.78 -2.33
C ILE A 161 -9.06 -11.80 -2.50
N LYS A 162 -9.05 -10.97 -3.55
CA LYS A 162 -7.97 -9.99 -3.76
C LYS A 162 -7.85 -8.99 -2.62
N THR A 163 -8.97 -8.61 -2.02
CA THR A 163 -9.00 -7.67 -0.88
C THR A 163 -8.44 -8.27 0.38
N SER A 164 -8.72 -9.56 0.65
CA SER A 164 -8.20 -10.26 1.82
C SER A 164 -6.67 -10.33 1.89
N TRP A 165 -6.00 -10.22 0.74
CA TRP A 165 -4.54 -10.16 0.65
C TRP A 165 -3.97 -8.74 0.82
N LYS A 166 -4.81 -7.70 0.72
CA LYS A 166 -4.41 -6.29 0.87
C LYS A 166 -4.62 -5.76 2.28
N CYS A 167 -5.65 -6.25 2.96
CA CYS A 167 -6.00 -5.87 4.32
C CYS A 167 -6.99 -6.90 4.88
N ARG A 168 -7.08 -7.01 6.22
CA ARG A 168 -8.14 -7.80 6.86
C ARG A 168 -9.56 -7.29 6.53
N PRO A 169 -10.43 -8.11 5.93
CA PRO A 169 -11.79 -7.68 5.58
C PRO A 169 -12.75 -7.45 6.76
N ASP A 170 -12.52 -8.09 7.91
CA ASP A 170 -13.32 -7.87 9.11
C ASP A 170 -13.23 -6.43 9.62
N LEU A 171 -12.02 -5.87 9.64
CA LEU A 171 -11.75 -4.46 9.93
C LEU A 171 -12.31 -3.57 8.84
N LEU A 172 -12.16 -3.96 7.57
CA LEU A 172 -12.69 -3.19 6.43
C LEU A 172 -14.21 -3.00 6.53
N CYS A 173 -14.94 -4.07 6.84
CA CYS A 173 -16.40 -4.02 7.00
C CYS A 173 -16.79 -3.20 8.22
N LEU A 174 -16.07 -3.32 9.35
CA LEU A 174 -16.34 -2.54 10.55
C LEU A 174 -16.09 -1.04 10.33
N HIS A 175 -15.04 -0.67 9.58
CA HIS A 175 -14.82 0.71 9.16
C HIS A 175 -15.94 1.20 8.24
N ALA A 176 -16.29 0.42 7.21
CA ALA A 176 -17.34 0.80 6.26
C ALA A 176 -18.69 1.00 6.95
N GLU A 177 -19.00 0.19 7.97
CA GLU A 177 -20.18 0.40 8.81
C GLU A 177 -20.13 1.75 9.53
N ALA A 178 -19.01 2.10 10.16
CA ALA A 178 -18.83 3.40 10.81
C ALA A 178 -18.93 4.58 9.83
N ASP A 179 -18.33 4.45 8.63
CA ASP A 179 -18.43 5.45 7.55
C ASP A 179 -19.90 5.68 7.14
N ALA A 180 -20.63 4.59 6.89
CA ALA A 180 -22.05 4.66 6.56
C ALA A 180 -22.89 5.28 7.68
N ARG A 181 -22.63 4.94 8.95
CA ARG A 181 -23.34 5.51 10.10
C ARG A 181 -23.06 7.01 10.28
N GLY A 182 -21.81 7.42 10.10
CA GLY A 182 -21.32 8.80 10.22
C GLY A 182 -21.70 9.73 9.06
N ARG A 183 -22.42 9.23 8.05
CA ARG A 183 -22.90 9.98 6.89
C ARG A 183 -24.30 10.56 7.09
N ILE A 184 -24.61 11.72 6.53
CA ILE A 184 -26.01 12.22 6.43
C ILE A 184 -26.46 12.11 4.97
N CYS A 185 -27.22 11.06 4.65
CA CYS A 185 -27.72 10.79 3.30
C CYS A 185 -29.06 10.02 3.34
N GLY A 186 -29.79 10.03 2.22
CA GLY A 186 -31.08 9.35 2.08
C GLY A 186 -31.01 7.83 1.89
N ASP A 187 -29.86 7.30 1.49
CA ASP A 187 -29.61 5.90 1.14
C ASP A 187 -28.81 5.12 2.20
N LYS A 188 -28.64 5.69 3.41
CA LYS A 188 -27.84 5.11 4.51
C LYS A 188 -28.13 3.63 4.77
N ASN A 189 -29.40 3.25 4.88
CA ASN A 189 -29.78 1.87 5.19
C ASN A 189 -29.35 0.89 4.08
N SER A 190 -29.47 1.30 2.81
CA SER A 190 -29.02 0.48 1.68
C SER A 190 -27.50 0.26 1.72
N ILE A 191 -26.74 1.28 2.12
CA ILE A 191 -25.28 1.16 2.28
C ILE A 191 -24.96 0.16 3.40
N LEU A 192 -25.66 0.23 4.54
CA LEU A 192 -25.46 -0.70 5.66
C LEU A 192 -25.82 -2.14 5.28
N ASP A 193 -26.89 -2.35 4.52
CA ASP A 193 -27.27 -3.67 4.00
C ASP A 193 -26.17 -4.22 3.08
N ASN A 194 -25.64 -3.40 2.17
CA ASN A 194 -24.53 -3.79 1.30
C ASN A 194 -23.26 -4.14 2.10
N VAL A 195 -22.93 -3.40 3.16
CA VAL A 195 -21.81 -3.71 4.05
C VAL A 195 -22.01 -5.06 4.75
N ALA A 196 -23.22 -5.35 5.22
CA ALA A 196 -23.54 -6.63 5.84
C ALA A 196 -23.42 -7.79 4.86
N LEU A 197 -23.92 -7.62 3.62
CA LEU A 197 -23.79 -8.63 2.56
C LEU A 197 -22.34 -8.81 2.12
N ALA A 198 -21.55 -7.73 2.03
CA ALA A 198 -20.12 -7.81 1.74
C ALA A 198 -19.38 -8.61 2.83
N ARG A 199 -19.70 -8.39 4.10
CA ARG A 199 -19.16 -9.17 5.21
C ARG A 199 -19.47 -10.67 5.07
N GLN A 200 -20.72 -11.01 4.73
CA GLN A 200 -21.10 -12.40 4.48
C GLN A 200 -20.33 -13.00 3.30
N LEU A 201 -20.14 -12.25 2.21
CA LEU A 201 -19.36 -12.70 1.06
C LEU A 201 -17.91 -13.04 1.42
N PHE A 202 -17.25 -12.23 2.26
CA PHE A 202 -15.92 -12.54 2.76
C PHE A 202 -15.90 -13.81 3.63
N GLU A 203 -16.95 -14.04 4.41
CA GLU A 203 -17.09 -15.25 5.23
C GLU A 203 -17.31 -16.50 4.37
N ASP A 204 -18.17 -16.41 3.37
CA ASP A 204 -18.45 -17.50 2.41
C ASP A 204 -17.18 -17.88 1.61
N ASN A 205 -16.35 -16.88 1.27
CA ASN A 205 -15.04 -17.08 0.64
C ASN A 205 -13.92 -17.46 1.64
N LYS A 206 -14.24 -17.60 2.94
CA LYS A 206 -13.31 -17.97 4.01
C LYS A 206 -12.10 -17.02 4.10
N CYS A 207 -12.35 -15.73 3.90
CA CYS A 207 -11.30 -14.71 3.87
C CYS A 207 -11.69 -13.45 4.67
N LEU A 208 -12.56 -13.59 5.67
CA LEU A 208 -13.03 -12.48 6.51
C LEU A 208 -11.98 -11.95 7.48
N SER A 209 -11.31 -12.82 8.23
CA SER A 209 -10.29 -12.42 9.23
C SER A 209 -8.87 -12.75 8.80
N GLU A 210 -8.70 -13.49 7.71
CA GLU A 210 -7.41 -13.92 7.18
C GLU A 210 -7.42 -13.82 5.65
N SER A 211 -6.24 -13.83 5.03
CA SER A 211 -6.13 -13.88 3.59
C SER A 211 -6.61 -15.24 3.06
N PHE A 212 -7.22 -15.24 1.87
CA PHE A 212 -7.64 -16.49 1.22
C PHE A 212 -6.46 -17.46 1.06
N ALA A 213 -6.62 -18.70 1.52
CA ALA A 213 -5.59 -19.72 1.48
C ALA A 213 -5.53 -20.40 0.10
N PHE A 214 -4.59 -19.97 -0.74
CA PHE A 214 -4.27 -20.66 -2.00
C PHE A 214 -3.52 -21.98 -1.76
N ALA A 215 -3.65 -22.93 -2.70
CA ALA A 215 -2.99 -24.24 -2.60
C ALA A 215 -1.45 -24.15 -2.55
N ASN A 216 -0.86 -23.17 -3.24
CA ASN A 216 0.56 -22.87 -3.24
C ASN A 216 0.82 -21.44 -3.76
N ASP A 217 2.09 -21.01 -3.74
CA ASP A 217 2.52 -19.68 -4.17
C ASP A 217 2.22 -19.42 -5.66
N GLU A 218 2.40 -20.42 -6.52
CA GLU A 218 2.08 -20.30 -7.94
C GLU A 218 0.59 -20.07 -8.18
N SER A 219 -0.28 -20.77 -7.43
CA SER A 219 -1.74 -20.60 -7.51
C SER A 219 -2.14 -19.18 -7.13
N ARG A 220 -1.53 -18.63 -6.07
CA ARG A 220 -1.72 -17.23 -5.68
C ARG A 220 -1.30 -16.27 -6.80
N VAL A 221 -0.05 -16.35 -7.26
CA VAL A 221 0.47 -15.41 -8.27
C VAL A 221 -0.34 -15.49 -9.56
N ALA A 222 -0.62 -16.70 -10.05
CA ALA A 222 -1.44 -16.92 -11.25
C ALA A 222 -2.86 -16.37 -11.09
N PHE A 223 -3.46 -16.50 -9.90
CA PHE A 223 -4.76 -15.91 -9.60
C PHE A 223 -4.72 -14.39 -9.67
N PHE A 224 -3.67 -13.71 -9.21
CA PHE A 224 -3.62 -12.24 -9.32
C PHE A 224 -3.32 -11.76 -10.74
N GLU A 225 -2.52 -12.51 -11.49
CA GLU A 225 -2.09 -12.21 -12.85
C GLU A 225 -3.21 -12.37 -13.89
N ARG A 226 -4.00 -13.44 -13.79
CA ARG A 226 -4.97 -13.85 -14.82
C ARG A 226 -6.40 -13.83 -14.30
N SER A 227 -7.32 -13.22 -15.04
CA SER A 227 -8.73 -13.09 -14.64
C SER A 227 -9.51 -14.40 -14.66
N ASP A 228 -9.11 -15.36 -15.49
CA ASP A 228 -9.79 -16.63 -15.75
C ASP A 228 -9.40 -17.77 -14.78
N ARG A 229 -8.62 -17.47 -13.74
CA ARG A 229 -8.11 -18.49 -12.82
C ARG A 229 -9.06 -18.72 -11.65
N ASP A 230 -9.44 -19.98 -11.49
CA ASP A 230 -10.14 -20.49 -10.31
C ASP A 230 -9.23 -20.41 -9.08
N PRO A 231 -9.66 -19.77 -7.98
CA PRO A 231 -8.86 -19.64 -6.76
C PRO A 231 -8.57 -20.98 -6.06
N TYR A 232 -9.36 -22.03 -6.31
CA TYR A 232 -9.19 -23.36 -5.71
C TYR A 232 -8.30 -24.30 -6.54
N PHE A 233 -7.91 -23.87 -7.74
CA PHE A 233 -7.04 -24.68 -8.60
C PHE A 233 -5.60 -24.68 -8.09
N ALA A 234 -5.04 -25.87 -7.86
CA ALA A 234 -3.64 -26.05 -7.53
C ALA A 234 -2.78 -26.00 -8.81
N ALA A 235 -2.09 -24.89 -9.00
CA ALA A 235 -1.17 -24.74 -10.12
C ALA A 235 0.07 -25.62 -9.96
N HIS A 236 0.55 -26.15 -11.08
CA HIS A 236 1.76 -26.97 -11.13
C HIS A 236 3.02 -26.09 -11.09
N GLU A 237 3.96 -26.44 -10.21
CA GLU A 237 5.23 -25.73 -10.03
C GLU A 237 6.33 -26.44 -10.82
N ASP A 238 6.63 -25.95 -12.02
CA ASP A 238 7.73 -26.41 -12.89
C ASP A 238 8.60 -25.22 -13.30
N PHE A 239 9.30 -24.64 -12.32
CA PHE A 239 10.11 -23.45 -12.51
C PHE A 239 11.45 -23.77 -13.18
N ARG A 240 11.84 -22.95 -14.15
CA ARG A 240 13.09 -23.15 -14.91
C ARG A 240 14.31 -22.55 -14.24
N CYS A 241 14.13 -21.48 -13.48
CA CYS A 241 15.16 -20.79 -12.70
C CYS A 241 14.52 -19.92 -11.62
N ASN A 242 15.33 -19.41 -10.69
CA ASN A 242 14.94 -18.48 -9.64
C ASN A 242 15.50 -17.08 -9.95
N VAL A 243 14.64 -16.07 -9.83
CA VAL A 243 15.03 -14.68 -10.07
C VAL A 243 14.63 -13.81 -8.89
N ILE A 244 15.61 -13.11 -8.34
CA ILE A 244 15.41 -12.16 -7.23
C ILE A 244 15.26 -10.76 -7.82
N ILE A 245 14.12 -10.12 -7.58
CA ILE A 245 13.88 -8.73 -7.91
C ILE A 245 14.15 -7.88 -6.68
N MET A 246 15.10 -6.96 -6.77
CA MET A 246 15.28 -5.95 -5.73
C MET A 246 14.23 -4.85 -5.86
N SER A 247 13.68 -4.41 -4.73
CA SER A 247 12.79 -3.26 -4.62
C SER A 247 13.22 -2.37 -3.45
N GLY A 248 13.27 -1.06 -3.68
CA GLY A 248 13.64 -0.11 -2.64
C GLY A 248 14.12 1.20 -3.25
N LEU A 249 13.97 2.28 -2.49
CA LEU A 249 14.35 3.63 -2.94
C LEU A 249 15.85 3.73 -3.26
N PRO A 250 16.29 4.69 -4.09
CA PRO A 250 17.71 5.02 -4.21
C PRO A 250 18.33 5.26 -2.84
N GLY A 251 19.50 4.67 -2.58
CA GLY A 251 20.14 4.73 -1.26
C GLY A 251 19.77 3.58 -0.31
N SER A 252 18.73 2.78 -0.59
CA SER A 252 18.24 1.72 0.32
C SER A 252 19.22 0.59 0.69
N GLY A 253 20.40 0.53 0.06
CA GLY A 253 21.39 -0.52 0.33
C GLY A 253 21.21 -1.80 -0.51
N LYS A 254 20.47 -1.76 -1.63
CA LYS A 254 20.29 -2.92 -2.54
C LYS A 254 21.60 -3.58 -2.94
N ASP A 255 22.57 -2.81 -3.40
CA ASP A 255 23.87 -3.35 -3.85
C ASP A 255 24.63 -4.03 -2.70
N THR A 256 24.57 -3.45 -1.49
CA THR A 256 25.16 -4.03 -0.28
C THR A 256 24.46 -5.32 0.11
N TRP A 257 23.12 -5.36 0.05
CA TRP A 257 22.35 -6.56 0.35
C TRP A 257 22.69 -7.69 -0.63
N ILE A 258 22.78 -7.40 -1.93
CA ILE A 258 23.17 -8.38 -2.96
C ILE A 258 24.56 -8.93 -2.64
N GLY A 259 25.55 -8.07 -2.42
CA GLY A 259 26.93 -8.50 -2.14
C GLY A 259 27.07 -9.37 -0.88
N ASN A 260 26.23 -9.13 0.14
CA ASN A 260 26.27 -9.91 1.38
C ASN A 260 25.49 -11.22 1.32
N ASN A 261 24.40 -11.28 0.54
CA ASN A 261 23.45 -12.40 0.58
C ASN A 261 23.47 -13.27 -0.67
N ARG A 262 23.86 -12.71 -1.82
CA ARG A 262 23.88 -13.37 -3.14
C ARG A 262 25.12 -12.97 -3.97
N PRO A 263 26.35 -13.05 -3.42
CA PRO A 263 27.57 -12.66 -4.14
C PRO A 263 27.90 -13.56 -5.35
N ASP A 264 27.32 -14.75 -5.40
CA ASP A 264 27.52 -15.78 -6.40
C ASP A 264 26.61 -15.64 -7.64
N LEU A 265 25.53 -14.85 -7.53
CA LEU A 265 24.57 -14.69 -8.62
C LEU A 265 24.97 -13.55 -9.58
N PRO A 266 24.80 -13.73 -10.89
CA PRO A 266 24.90 -12.62 -11.84
C PRO A 266 23.81 -11.57 -11.56
N VAL A 267 24.13 -10.30 -11.81
CA VAL A 267 23.25 -9.17 -11.51
C VAL A 267 22.95 -8.35 -12.76
N VAL A 268 21.68 -8.25 -13.12
CA VAL A 268 21.17 -7.30 -14.10
C VAL A 268 20.87 -5.98 -13.37
N SER A 269 21.83 -5.06 -13.37
CA SER A 269 21.70 -3.74 -12.70
C SER A 269 21.49 -2.62 -13.70
N LEU A 270 20.33 -1.96 -13.65
CA LEU A 270 20.03 -0.82 -14.52
C LEU A 270 20.96 0.36 -14.24
N ASP A 271 21.39 0.56 -12.99
CA ASP A 271 22.31 1.63 -12.63
C ASP A 271 23.73 1.33 -13.14
N ALA A 272 24.19 0.07 -13.09
CA ALA A 272 25.48 -0.32 -13.65
C ALA A 272 25.52 -0.18 -15.18
N ILE A 273 24.46 -0.64 -15.86
CA ILE A 273 24.30 -0.48 -17.32
C ILE A 273 24.24 0.99 -17.71
N ARG A 274 23.53 1.83 -16.94
CA ARG A 274 23.49 3.27 -17.16
C ARG A 274 24.89 3.88 -17.07
N LYS A 275 25.65 3.57 -16.02
CA LYS A 275 27.02 4.06 -15.84
C LYS A 275 27.91 3.70 -17.03
N GLU A 276 27.87 2.45 -17.47
CA GLU A 276 28.67 1.99 -18.62
C GLU A 276 28.28 2.69 -19.94
N LEU A 277 26.99 2.92 -20.18
CA LEU A 277 26.51 3.58 -21.40
C LEU A 277 26.76 5.10 -21.40
N ASP A 278 26.68 5.74 -20.23
CA ASP A 278 27.02 7.16 -20.03
C ASP A 278 28.52 7.39 -20.25
N GLU A 279 29.39 6.50 -19.74
CA GLU A 279 30.85 6.53 -19.99
C GLU A 279 31.17 6.38 -21.48
N LYS A 280 30.35 5.64 -22.24
CA LYS A 280 30.47 5.50 -23.70
C LYS A 280 29.84 6.67 -24.49
N GLY A 281 29.28 7.68 -23.81
CA GLY A 281 28.67 8.85 -24.47
C GLY A 281 27.37 8.57 -25.21
N THR A 282 26.65 7.49 -24.85
CA THR A 282 25.47 7.00 -25.59
C THR A 282 24.18 6.93 -24.76
N GLY A 283 24.21 7.50 -23.55
CA GLY A 283 23.19 7.38 -22.51
C GLY A 283 21.80 7.88 -22.90
N ASN A 284 20.90 6.96 -23.24
CA ASN A 284 19.46 7.19 -23.26
C ASN A 284 18.78 6.11 -22.40
N GLN A 285 17.82 6.51 -21.56
CA GLN A 285 17.05 5.61 -20.68
C GLN A 285 16.45 4.41 -21.44
N GLY A 286 16.00 4.60 -22.69
CA GLY A 286 15.46 3.50 -23.51
C GLY A 286 16.49 2.41 -23.79
N ARG A 287 17.75 2.78 -24.06
CA ARG A 287 18.85 1.83 -24.34
C ARG A 287 19.27 1.08 -23.08
N VAL A 288 19.29 1.75 -21.92
CA VAL A 288 19.58 1.12 -20.62
C VAL A 288 18.57 0.01 -20.34
N VAL A 289 17.28 0.31 -20.51
CA VAL A 289 16.21 -0.68 -20.31
C VAL A 289 16.36 -1.82 -21.31
N GLN A 290 16.56 -1.53 -22.60
CA GLN A 290 16.72 -2.58 -23.60
C GLN A 290 17.89 -3.53 -23.28
N ALA A 291 19.06 -2.99 -22.96
CA ALA A 291 20.24 -3.79 -22.60
C ALA A 291 19.99 -4.66 -21.36
N ALA A 292 19.29 -4.14 -20.35
CA ALA A 292 18.92 -4.92 -19.15
C ALA A 292 18.01 -6.10 -19.50
N TYR A 293 17.00 -5.88 -20.35
CA TYR A 293 16.10 -6.95 -20.80
C TYR A 293 16.81 -7.98 -21.69
N GLU A 294 17.75 -7.56 -22.53
CA GLU A 294 18.56 -8.47 -23.35
C GLU A 294 19.46 -9.36 -22.49
N MET A 295 20.13 -8.79 -21.49
CA MET A 295 20.94 -9.54 -20.53
C MET A 295 20.10 -10.55 -19.74
N ALA A 296 18.95 -10.12 -19.21
CA ALA A 296 18.03 -11.00 -18.50
C ALA A 296 17.54 -12.15 -19.39
N ARG A 297 17.20 -11.90 -20.66
CA ARG A 297 16.82 -12.96 -21.61
C ARG A 297 17.94 -13.97 -21.86
N GLY A 298 19.21 -13.55 -21.82
CA GLY A 298 20.35 -14.46 -21.87
C GLY A 298 20.27 -15.51 -20.77
N PHE A 299 20.25 -15.05 -19.52
CA PHE A 299 20.15 -15.92 -18.33
C PHE A 299 18.89 -16.79 -18.35
N LEU A 300 17.74 -16.23 -18.71
CA LEU A 300 16.48 -16.97 -18.76
C LEU A 300 16.48 -18.11 -19.80
N ARG A 301 17.13 -17.92 -20.97
CA ARG A 301 17.28 -18.98 -21.98
C ARG A 301 18.20 -20.09 -21.50
N GLU A 302 19.23 -19.72 -20.76
CA GLU A 302 20.19 -20.64 -20.14
C GLU A 302 19.66 -21.29 -18.86
N ARG A 303 18.46 -20.91 -18.41
CA ARG A 303 17.85 -21.37 -17.13
C ARG A 303 18.73 -21.06 -15.92
N GLN A 304 19.43 -19.93 -15.97
CA GLN A 304 20.33 -19.49 -14.92
C GLN A 304 19.61 -18.57 -13.93
N ASP A 305 19.90 -18.76 -12.64
CA ASP A 305 19.44 -17.90 -11.57
C ASP A 305 20.18 -16.55 -11.60
N PHE A 306 19.48 -15.45 -11.34
CA PHE A 306 20.09 -14.12 -11.35
C PHE A 306 19.31 -13.09 -10.50
N VAL A 307 19.92 -11.94 -10.26
CA VAL A 307 19.30 -10.81 -9.56
C VAL A 307 18.93 -9.71 -10.55
N TRP A 308 17.69 -9.25 -10.52
CA TRP A 308 17.24 -8.03 -11.19
C TRP A 308 17.29 -6.85 -10.21
N ASN A 309 18.25 -5.95 -10.39
CA ASN A 309 18.47 -4.81 -9.50
C ASN A 309 18.01 -3.50 -10.15
N ALA A 310 16.89 -2.96 -9.64
CA ALA A 310 16.36 -1.65 -9.99
C ALA A 310 15.67 -1.04 -8.76
N THR A 311 15.18 0.21 -8.88
CA THR A 311 14.45 0.86 -7.78
C THR A 311 13.10 0.20 -7.52
N ASN A 312 12.33 -0.12 -8.58
CA ASN A 312 11.11 -0.94 -8.51
C ASN A 312 10.13 -0.48 -7.40
N VAL A 313 9.90 0.83 -7.33
CA VAL A 313 9.20 1.52 -6.23
C VAL A 313 7.67 1.51 -6.34
N THR A 314 7.11 1.10 -7.47
CA THR A 314 5.67 0.96 -7.70
C THR A 314 5.34 -0.43 -8.21
N GLU A 315 4.11 -0.89 -8.00
CA GLU A 315 3.61 -2.16 -8.54
C GLU A 315 3.75 -2.18 -10.07
N GLN A 316 3.40 -1.07 -10.74
CA GLN A 316 3.53 -0.95 -12.20
C GLN A 316 4.97 -1.10 -12.70
N LEU A 317 5.97 -0.62 -11.94
CA LEU A 317 7.38 -0.77 -12.33
C LEU A 317 7.86 -2.21 -12.13
N ARG A 318 7.39 -2.88 -11.07
CA ARG A 318 7.69 -4.30 -10.80
C ARG A 318 7.02 -5.25 -11.78
N ALA A 319 5.79 -4.95 -12.20
CA ALA A 319 5.02 -5.77 -13.14
C ALA A 319 5.75 -6.00 -14.48
N LYS A 320 6.60 -5.04 -14.92
CA LYS A 320 7.33 -5.14 -16.19
C LYS A 320 8.38 -6.26 -16.20
N PRO A 321 9.38 -6.29 -15.29
CA PRO A 321 10.28 -7.43 -15.19
C PRO A 321 9.52 -8.70 -14.79
N ILE A 322 8.58 -8.65 -13.85
CA ILE A 322 7.78 -9.84 -13.44
C ILE A 322 7.19 -10.53 -14.67
N ARG A 323 6.52 -9.80 -15.56
CA ARG A 323 5.93 -10.38 -16.78
C ARG A 323 6.97 -11.10 -17.65
N LEU A 324 8.13 -10.50 -17.89
CA LEU A 324 9.21 -11.15 -18.65
C LEU A 324 9.63 -12.47 -17.99
N LEU A 325 9.83 -12.46 -16.68
CA LEU A 325 10.30 -13.61 -15.92
C LEU A 325 9.26 -14.73 -15.94
N ARG A 326 7.98 -14.38 -15.80
CA ARG A 326 6.83 -15.29 -15.89
C ARG A 326 6.72 -15.94 -17.27
N ASP A 327 6.91 -15.18 -18.36
CA ASP A 327 6.90 -15.70 -19.73
C ASP A 327 7.96 -16.80 -19.96
N TYR A 328 9.03 -16.83 -19.16
CA TYR A 328 10.09 -17.84 -19.20
C TYR A 328 9.94 -18.94 -18.13
N GLY A 329 8.87 -18.92 -17.33
CA GLY A 329 8.64 -19.90 -16.27
C GLY A 329 9.59 -19.76 -15.09
N ALA A 330 10.03 -18.56 -14.76
CA ALA A 330 10.87 -18.32 -13.58
C ALA A 330 10.04 -18.30 -12.29
N ARG A 331 10.62 -18.80 -11.21
CA ARG A 331 10.20 -18.52 -9.85
C ARG A 331 10.73 -17.14 -9.45
N ILE A 332 9.88 -16.31 -8.88
CA ILE A 332 10.19 -14.90 -8.60
C ILE A 332 10.15 -14.67 -7.11
N GLU A 333 11.22 -14.09 -6.58
CA GLU A 333 11.26 -13.54 -5.24
C GLU A 333 11.45 -12.03 -5.32
N ILE A 334 10.76 -11.25 -4.48
CA ILE A 334 11.01 -9.82 -4.34
C ILE A 334 11.71 -9.58 -3.00
N VAL A 335 12.86 -8.92 -3.02
CA VAL A 335 13.53 -8.46 -1.81
C VAL A 335 13.34 -6.95 -1.70
N TYR A 336 12.57 -6.57 -0.69
CA TYR A 336 12.21 -5.20 -0.39
C TYR A 336 13.06 -4.63 0.73
N LEU A 337 13.73 -3.50 0.48
CA LEU A 337 14.55 -2.81 1.46
C LEU A 337 13.95 -1.45 1.83
N GLU A 338 13.67 -1.27 3.11
CA GLU A 338 13.19 -0.01 3.69
C GLU A 338 14.06 0.35 4.91
N PRO A 339 15.20 1.04 4.69
CA PRO A 339 15.97 1.55 5.81
C PRO A 339 15.28 2.73 6.47
N HIS A 340 15.79 3.12 7.65
CA HIS A 340 15.30 4.27 8.38
C HIS A 340 15.33 5.56 7.50
N PRO A 341 14.30 6.44 7.57
CA PRO A 341 14.23 7.65 6.75
C PRO A 341 15.53 8.48 6.72
N ASP A 342 16.14 8.72 7.88
CA ASP A 342 17.39 9.50 7.96
C ASP A 342 18.57 8.79 7.32
N ARG A 343 18.64 7.47 7.48
CA ARG A 343 19.69 6.66 6.86
C ARG A 343 19.53 6.68 5.35
N LEU A 344 18.31 6.54 4.83
CA LEU A 344 18.03 6.62 3.40
C LEU A 344 18.49 7.95 2.80
N LEU A 345 18.13 9.06 3.46
CA LEU A 345 18.50 10.41 3.03
C LEU A 345 20.02 10.63 3.09
N ALA A 346 20.66 10.24 4.19
CA ALA A 346 22.11 10.33 4.35
C ALA A 346 22.85 9.48 3.32
N GLN A 347 22.41 8.24 3.09
CA GLN A 347 22.98 7.35 2.08
C GLN A 347 22.81 7.94 0.68
N ASN A 348 21.65 8.49 0.33
CA ASN A 348 21.43 9.10 -0.98
C ASN A 348 22.36 10.30 -1.23
N ARG A 349 22.58 11.15 -0.21
CA ARG A 349 23.51 12.30 -0.31
C ARG A 349 24.96 11.88 -0.56
N ASN A 350 25.36 10.72 -0.05
CA ASN A 350 26.72 10.19 -0.17
C ASN A 350 26.92 9.29 -1.42
N ARG A 351 25.94 9.16 -2.31
CA ARG A 351 26.07 8.39 -3.57
C ARG A 351 26.91 9.17 -4.59
N TYR A 352 27.69 8.43 -5.39
CA TYR A 352 28.44 8.96 -6.54
C TYR A 352 27.57 9.82 -7.49
N GLN A 353 26.33 9.38 -7.74
CA GLN A 353 25.28 10.18 -8.35
C GLN A 353 24.09 10.24 -7.40
N ALA A 354 24.07 11.28 -6.57
CA ALA A 354 22.95 11.54 -5.67
C ALA A 354 21.68 11.85 -6.48
N VAL A 355 20.58 11.18 -6.15
CA VAL A 355 19.28 11.52 -6.72
C VAL A 355 18.83 12.84 -6.10
N PRO A 356 18.43 13.86 -6.89
CA PRO A 356 17.97 15.13 -6.35
C PRO A 356 16.87 14.94 -5.30
N GLU A 357 16.88 15.71 -4.21
CA GLU A 357 15.91 15.56 -3.11
C GLU A 357 14.46 15.67 -3.60
N THR A 358 14.20 16.52 -4.61
CA THR A 358 12.88 16.65 -5.25
C THR A 358 12.45 15.38 -5.97
N ALA A 359 13.37 14.70 -6.65
CA ALA A 359 13.11 13.42 -7.31
C ALA A 359 12.91 12.30 -6.29
N LEU A 360 13.67 12.28 -5.20
CA LEU A 360 13.49 11.31 -4.11
C LEU A 360 12.15 11.51 -3.41
N ALA A 361 11.74 12.76 -3.13
CA ALA A 361 10.43 13.07 -2.58
C ALA A 361 9.29 12.62 -3.51
N ASN A 362 9.47 12.77 -4.84
CA ASN A 362 8.50 12.27 -5.81
C ASN A 362 8.42 10.74 -5.84
N LEU A 363 9.53 10.03 -5.63
CA LEU A 363 9.54 8.57 -5.51
C LEU A 363 8.86 8.13 -4.21
N LEU A 364 9.13 8.80 -3.09
CA LEU A 364 8.46 8.57 -1.79
C LEU A 364 6.94 8.74 -1.89
N ASN A 365 6.47 9.78 -2.58
CA ASN A 365 5.03 10.00 -2.78
C ASN A 365 4.33 8.94 -3.63
N LYS A 366 5.09 8.14 -4.40
CA LYS A 366 4.59 7.07 -5.26
C LYS A 366 4.99 5.69 -4.74
N PHE A 367 5.55 5.63 -3.55
CA PHE A 367 6.15 4.41 -3.05
C PHE A 367 5.07 3.42 -2.63
N GLU A 368 5.10 2.25 -3.26
CA GLU A 368 4.20 1.14 -3.00
C GLU A 368 5.07 -0.08 -2.68
N PRO A 369 5.14 -0.52 -1.41
CA PRO A 369 5.81 -1.77 -1.05
C PRO A 369 5.22 -2.94 -1.83
N PRO A 370 6.01 -3.99 -2.13
CA PRO A 370 5.49 -5.16 -2.82
C PRO A 370 4.45 -5.90 -1.98
N GLY A 371 3.31 -6.20 -2.59
CA GLY A 371 2.30 -7.09 -2.02
C GLY A 371 2.73 -8.55 -2.15
N ASP A 372 2.35 -9.40 -1.20
CA ASP A 372 2.68 -10.84 -1.24
C ASP A 372 2.06 -11.58 -2.44
N TRP A 373 1.11 -10.94 -3.12
CA TRP A 373 0.49 -11.42 -4.35
C TRP A 373 1.31 -11.15 -5.62
N GLU A 374 2.33 -10.29 -5.56
CA GLU A 374 3.11 -9.91 -6.75
C GLU A 374 4.12 -10.99 -7.18
N ALA A 375 4.55 -11.85 -6.26
CA ALA A 375 5.60 -12.84 -6.50
C ALA A 375 5.41 -14.10 -5.63
N HIS A 376 6.19 -15.14 -5.93
CA HIS A 376 6.14 -16.39 -5.16
C HIS A 376 6.61 -16.19 -3.73
N ALA A 377 7.58 -15.31 -3.51
CA ALA A 377 7.97 -14.86 -2.17
C ALA A 377 8.28 -13.36 -2.15
N VAL A 378 7.94 -12.70 -1.05
CA VAL A 378 8.30 -11.30 -0.79
C VAL A 378 9.02 -11.22 0.55
N HIS A 379 10.30 -10.86 0.52
CA HIS A 379 11.15 -10.71 1.69
C HIS A 379 11.29 -9.23 2.03
N ARG A 380 10.82 -8.83 3.21
CA ARG A 380 10.84 -7.43 3.66
C ARG A 380 11.98 -7.24 4.67
N VAL A 381 12.92 -6.36 4.35
CA VAL A 381 14.01 -5.94 5.23
C VAL A 381 13.74 -4.49 5.62
N VAL A 382 13.04 -4.33 6.74
CA VAL A 382 12.61 -3.01 7.25
C VAL A 382 13.37 -2.68 8.52
N GLU A 383 14.15 -1.60 8.50
CA GLU A 383 14.85 -1.11 9.69
C GLU A 383 13.86 -0.42 10.64
N GLY A 384 13.88 -0.78 11.92
CA GLY A 384 12.94 -0.26 12.93
C GLY A 384 11.76 -1.18 13.27
N SER A 385 11.70 -2.39 12.70
CA SER A 385 10.73 -3.44 13.07
C SER A 385 11.20 -4.34 14.22
N GLY A 386 12.30 -3.98 14.90
CA GLY A 386 12.77 -4.62 16.11
C GLY A 386 12.17 -3.95 17.34
N GLY A 387 11.04 -4.47 17.81
CA GLY A 387 10.81 -4.49 19.25
C GLY A 387 11.83 -5.45 19.85
N ASP A 388 12.72 -4.92 20.68
CA ASP A 388 13.06 -5.61 21.92
C ASP A 388 11.98 -5.28 22.96
#